data_AF-A0A972DYU2-F1
#
_entry.id   AF-A0A972DYU2-F1
#
_cell.length_a   1.000
_cell.length_b   1.000
_cell.length_c   1.000
_cell.angle_alpha   90.00
_cell.angle_beta   90.00
_cell.angle_gamma   90.00
#
_symmetry.space_group_name_H-M   'P 1'
#
loop_
_entity.id
_entity.type
_entity.pdbx_description
1 polymer ?
#
loop_
_entity_poly.entity_id
_entity_poly.type
_entity_poly.pdbx_seq_one_letter_code
_entity_poly.pdbx_strand_id
1 'polypeptide(L)'
;MSYSRVTAAVVGLVLMSATAWGADVILNEYNAVDSLEFLNGGDSASDLDGGRASDSYFGRVQGNGGDWFELVVIKDHLDMRGWHLDLLEGGMLDETLDLTQNAIWSDLRSGTIITVAEDVPSDISYNPEAGDWWINVQAKDGADGLYMEASSFPVSSSNWQLRIRNAAGAIVFGPAGEGISPTSGVGDTEIFRLEEDPDGTITPYSNDYDDGSDFSTFGSPNRWGSQDLADLRVVEPVAASIALIDPNGGESLMAGSVTPIQWESDEAIEQVLIEFSFDGGASWMAVFPPNLGNSGLYEWTVPPVDSEQCLVRVSSATQFSVYDTSDEAFAIIPAEAPEQ
;
A
#
# COMPACT_ATOMS: atom_id res chain seq x y z
N MET A 1 54.59 -25.71 -33.80
CA MET A 1 53.48 -24.75 -33.98
C MET A 1 52.30 -25.57 -34.47
N SER A 2 51.14 -25.69 -33.83
CA SER A 2 50.44 -24.88 -32.85
C SER A 2 49.56 -25.84 -32.02
N TYR A 3 49.56 -25.73 -30.69
CA TYR A 3 48.56 -26.38 -29.84
C TYR A 3 47.52 -25.32 -29.48
N SER A 4 46.30 -25.46 -30.01
CA SER A 4 45.16 -24.62 -29.64
C SER A 4 44.71 -25.00 -28.23
N ARG A 5 44.84 -24.08 -27.28
CA ARG A 5 44.29 -24.21 -25.93
C ARG A 5 42.82 -23.80 -26.00
N VAL A 6 41.91 -24.77 -25.86
CA VAL A 6 40.50 -24.50 -25.61
C VAL A 6 40.38 -24.07 -24.15
N THR A 7 40.19 -22.77 -23.93
CA THR A 7 39.85 -22.21 -22.62
C THR A 7 38.37 -22.48 -22.38
N ALA A 8 38.04 -23.47 -21.54
CA ALA A 8 36.68 -23.67 -21.08
C ALA A 8 36.33 -22.53 -20.11
N ALA A 9 35.48 -21.60 -20.55
CA ALA A 9 34.85 -20.62 -19.67
C ALA A 9 33.80 -21.36 -18.84
N VAL A 10 34.10 -21.62 -17.58
CA VAL A 10 33.10 -22.04 -16.59
C VAL A 10 32.25 -20.80 -16.30
N VAL A 11 31.09 -20.72 -16.95
CA VAL A 11 30.04 -19.77 -16.56
C VAL A 11 29.47 -20.30 -15.26
N GLY A 12 29.92 -19.74 -14.14
CA GLY A 12 29.30 -19.96 -12.84
C GLY A 12 27.90 -19.36 -12.88
N LEU A 13 26.89 -20.21 -13.03
CA LEU A 13 25.51 -19.83 -12.80
C LEU A 13 25.39 -19.55 -11.30
N VAL A 14 25.46 -18.28 -10.91
CA VAL A 14 25.07 -17.86 -9.57
C VAL A 14 23.56 -18.03 -9.50
N LEU A 15 23.10 -19.18 -9.02
CA LEU A 15 21.76 -19.33 -8.47
C LEU A 15 21.72 -18.44 -7.23
N MET A 16 21.37 -17.17 -7.41
CA MET A 16 20.83 -16.38 -6.32
C MET A 16 19.51 -17.06 -5.97
N SER A 17 19.50 -17.76 -4.84
CA SER A 17 18.26 -18.12 -4.19
C SER A 17 17.54 -16.81 -3.89
N ALA A 18 16.54 -16.46 -4.72
CA ALA A 18 15.55 -15.48 -4.35
C ALA A 18 14.92 -16.02 -3.06
N THR A 19 15.25 -15.41 -1.93
CA THR A 19 14.38 -15.48 -0.76
C THR A 19 13.02 -15.03 -1.27
N ALA A 20 11.99 -15.88 -1.21
CA ALA A 20 10.64 -15.49 -1.59
C ALA A 20 10.25 -14.32 -0.69
N TRP A 21 10.24 -13.11 -1.25
CA TRP A 21 9.62 -11.97 -0.60
C TRP A 21 8.12 -12.22 -0.73
N GLY A 22 7.40 -12.18 0.38
CA GLY A 22 5.94 -12.24 0.29
C GLY A 22 5.44 -11.05 -0.52
N ALA A 23 4.38 -11.25 -1.30
CA ALA A 23 3.80 -10.17 -2.07
C ALA A 23 3.28 -9.08 -1.13
N ASP A 24 3.59 -7.80 -1.39
CA ASP A 24 3.02 -6.68 -0.62
C ASP A 24 1.58 -6.38 -1.07
N VAL A 25 1.28 -6.65 -2.34
CA VAL A 25 -0.01 -6.47 -3.02
C VAL A 25 -0.08 -7.47 -4.17
N ILE A 26 -1.27 -8.02 -4.45
CA ILE A 26 -1.47 -9.02 -5.51
C ILE A 26 -2.63 -8.65 -6.42
N LEU A 27 -2.64 -9.19 -7.65
CA LEU A 27 -3.78 -9.15 -8.55
C LEU A 27 -4.88 -10.09 -8.00
N ASN A 28 -6.12 -9.61 -7.93
CA ASN A 28 -7.24 -10.35 -7.35
C ASN A 28 -8.24 -10.79 -8.41
N GLU A 29 -8.65 -9.87 -9.27
CA GLU A 29 -9.66 -10.07 -10.30
C GLU A 29 -9.38 -9.08 -11.45
N TYR A 30 -9.69 -9.45 -12.70
CA TYR A 30 -9.85 -8.45 -13.76
C TYR A 30 -10.94 -8.86 -14.73
N ASN A 31 -11.55 -7.86 -15.36
CA ASN A 31 -12.61 -8.08 -16.33
C ASN A 31 -12.06 -8.31 -17.73
N ALA A 32 -12.32 -9.49 -18.29
CA ALA A 32 -11.98 -9.79 -19.67
C ALA A 32 -13.18 -9.66 -20.62
N VAL A 33 -14.38 -9.39 -20.08
CA VAL A 33 -15.62 -9.33 -20.87
C VAL A 33 -15.57 -8.18 -21.87
N ASP A 34 -15.72 -8.49 -23.17
CA ASP A 34 -15.75 -7.48 -24.22
C ASP A 34 -16.93 -6.53 -24.06
N SER A 35 -16.72 -5.27 -24.43
CA SER A 35 -17.71 -4.17 -24.37
C SER A 35 -19.09 -4.49 -24.96
N LEU A 36 -19.18 -5.42 -25.91
CA LEU A 36 -20.43 -5.83 -26.56
C LEU A 36 -21.00 -7.14 -26.02
N GLU A 37 -20.24 -7.87 -25.23
CA GLU A 37 -20.62 -9.16 -24.64
C GLU A 37 -21.15 -9.00 -23.22
N PHE A 38 -21.71 -10.08 -22.68
CA PHE A 38 -22.10 -10.18 -21.28
C PHE A 38 -21.21 -11.23 -20.59
N LEU A 39 -21.09 -11.16 -19.27
CA LEU A 39 -20.48 -12.24 -18.48
C LEU A 39 -21.19 -13.58 -18.78
N ASN A 40 -20.42 -14.62 -19.10
CA ASN A 40 -20.86 -15.91 -19.65
C ASN A 40 -21.67 -15.82 -20.96
N GLY A 41 -21.43 -14.78 -21.75
CA GLY A 41 -22.07 -14.50 -23.04
C GLY A 41 -23.59 -14.34 -22.93
N GLY A 42 -24.31 -14.52 -24.04
CA GLY A 42 -25.78 -14.53 -24.05
C GLY A 42 -26.36 -13.14 -24.27
N ASP A 43 -27.40 -12.78 -23.50
CA ASP A 43 -28.07 -11.47 -23.61
C ASP A 43 -28.44 -10.88 -22.26
N SER A 44 -29.10 -9.71 -22.26
CA SER A 44 -29.51 -9.00 -21.04
C SER A 44 -30.39 -9.82 -20.06
N ALA A 45 -31.04 -10.89 -20.53
CA ALA A 45 -31.96 -11.71 -19.74
C ALA A 45 -31.33 -13.00 -19.23
N SER A 46 -30.46 -13.66 -20.01
CA SER A 46 -29.83 -14.94 -19.65
C SER A 46 -28.41 -15.07 -20.21
N ASP A 47 -27.59 -15.84 -19.52
CA ASP A 47 -26.29 -16.29 -20.04
C ASP A 47 -26.43 -17.45 -21.04
N LEU A 48 -25.31 -17.88 -21.63
CA LEU A 48 -25.28 -18.96 -22.63
C LEU A 48 -25.71 -20.33 -22.09
N ASP A 49 -25.59 -20.54 -20.78
CA ASP A 49 -25.99 -21.79 -20.11
C ASP A 49 -27.47 -21.80 -19.69
N GLY A 50 -28.20 -20.72 -19.95
CA GLY A 50 -29.60 -20.54 -19.55
C GLY A 50 -29.79 -20.16 -18.07
N GLY A 51 -28.68 -19.82 -17.40
CA GLY A 51 -28.63 -19.19 -16.09
C GLY A 51 -28.64 -17.67 -16.18
N ARG A 52 -28.03 -17.03 -15.18
CA ARG A 52 -27.88 -15.57 -15.14
C ARG A 52 -26.59 -15.16 -14.42
N ALA A 53 -25.45 -15.41 -15.05
CA ALA A 53 -24.18 -14.82 -14.67
C ALA A 53 -24.27 -13.29 -14.61
N SER A 54 -23.67 -12.72 -13.58
CA SER A 54 -23.71 -11.29 -13.29
C SER A 54 -22.62 -10.91 -12.32
N ASP A 55 -22.21 -9.65 -12.37
CA ASP A 55 -21.41 -9.04 -11.32
C ASP A 55 -22.29 -8.60 -10.13
N SER A 56 -21.72 -8.63 -8.93
CA SER A 56 -22.43 -8.28 -7.69
C SER A 56 -22.80 -6.79 -7.56
N TYR A 57 -22.01 -5.91 -8.19
CA TYR A 57 -22.16 -4.46 -8.18
C TYR A 57 -22.93 -3.98 -9.43
N PHE A 58 -22.49 -4.40 -10.62
CA PHE A 58 -23.10 -3.99 -11.89
C PHE A 58 -24.37 -4.77 -12.23
N GLY A 59 -24.54 -5.97 -11.67
CA GLY A 59 -25.53 -6.92 -12.14
C GLY A 59 -25.17 -7.46 -13.53
N ARG A 60 -26.17 -7.65 -14.38
CA ARG A 60 -25.97 -8.17 -15.74
C ARG A 60 -26.01 -7.04 -16.74
N VAL A 61 -24.84 -6.63 -17.22
CA VAL A 61 -24.64 -5.51 -18.16
C VAL A 61 -23.64 -5.91 -19.25
N GLN A 62 -23.68 -5.22 -20.39
CA GLN A 62 -22.66 -5.42 -21.43
C GLN A 62 -21.30 -4.91 -20.95
N GLY A 63 -20.23 -5.58 -21.35
CA GLY A 63 -18.85 -5.27 -20.95
C GLY A 63 -18.58 -5.47 -19.47
N ASN A 64 -19.54 -5.94 -18.67
CA ASN A 64 -19.38 -6.21 -17.23
C ASN A 64 -18.71 -5.06 -16.44
N GLY A 65 -19.07 -3.81 -16.76
CA GLY A 65 -18.50 -2.63 -16.09
C GLY A 65 -17.36 -1.93 -16.86
N GLY A 66 -17.02 -2.42 -18.05
CA GLY A 66 -15.93 -1.87 -18.87
C GLY A 66 -14.57 -2.37 -18.39
N ASP A 67 -13.53 -1.58 -18.61
CA ASP A 67 -12.17 -1.99 -18.24
C ASP A 67 -11.96 -1.76 -16.73
N TRP A 68 -11.62 -2.83 -16.00
CA TRP A 68 -11.25 -2.77 -14.59
C TRP A 68 -10.43 -3.98 -14.13
N PHE A 69 -9.63 -3.77 -13.08
CA PHE A 69 -8.98 -4.83 -12.33
C PHE A 69 -8.95 -4.49 -10.83
N GLU A 70 -8.68 -5.52 -10.03
CA GLU A 70 -8.64 -5.45 -8.58
C GLU A 70 -7.35 -5.97 -8.01
N LEU A 71 -6.94 -5.35 -6.91
CA LEU A 71 -5.80 -5.74 -6.12
C LEU A 71 -6.24 -6.04 -4.69
N VAL A 72 -5.55 -6.97 -4.03
CA VAL A 72 -5.61 -7.12 -2.57
C VAL A 72 -4.28 -6.68 -1.96
N VAL A 73 -4.35 -5.76 -1.00
CA VAL A 73 -3.20 -5.36 -0.18
C VAL A 73 -2.90 -6.47 0.82
N ILE A 74 -1.66 -6.96 0.84
CA ILE A 74 -1.24 -8.07 1.71
C ILE A 74 -0.43 -7.54 2.89
N LYS A 75 0.47 -6.59 2.64
CA LYS A 75 1.28 -5.97 3.67
C LYS A 75 0.47 -4.92 4.41
N ASP A 76 0.41 -5.04 5.72
CA ASP A 76 -0.23 -4.02 6.55
C ASP A 76 0.60 -2.73 6.61
N HIS A 77 -0.09 -1.60 6.73
CA HIS A 77 0.51 -0.26 6.70
C HIS A 77 1.40 -0.01 5.46
N LEU A 78 0.90 -0.40 4.28
CA LEU A 78 1.62 -0.28 3.02
C LEU A 78 1.51 1.14 2.43
N ASP A 79 2.65 1.75 2.14
CA ASP A 79 2.75 3.00 1.38
C ASP A 79 2.98 2.72 -0.11
N MET A 80 1.96 3.00 -0.92
CA MET A 80 1.97 2.84 -2.38
C MET A 80 2.15 4.15 -3.16
N ARG A 81 2.46 5.27 -2.50
CA ARG A 81 2.66 6.55 -3.20
C ARG A 81 3.77 6.46 -4.24
N GLY A 82 3.50 6.90 -5.46
CA GLY A 82 4.47 6.88 -6.55
C GLY A 82 4.75 5.51 -7.14
N TRP A 83 3.98 4.47 -6.80
CA TRP A 83 4.12 3.15 -7.42
C TRP A 83 3.58 3.13 -8.85
N HIS A 84 3.97 2.11 -9.61
CA HIS A 84 3.66 1.96 -11.02
C HIS A 84 2.94 0.63 -11.29
N LEU A 85 1.84 0.70 -12.04
CA LEU A 85 1.07 -0.46 -12.49
C LEU A 85 1.26 -0.59 -14.01
N ASP A 86 2.15 -1.50 -14.41
CA ASP A 86 2.42 -1.78 -15.82
C ASP A 86 1.35 -2.73 -16.36
N LEU A 87 0.57 -2.27 -17.33
CA LEU A 87 -0.38 -3.08 -18.08
C LEU A 87 0.34 -3.66 -19.30
N LEU A 88 0.31 -4.98 -19.45
CA LEU A 88 0.96 -5.68 -20.54
C LEU A 88 -0.05 -6.51 -21.34
N GLU A 89 0.19 -6.62 -22.64
CA GLU A 89 -0.55 -7.51 -23.54
C GLU A 89 0.45 -8.46 -24.20
N GLY A 90 0.26 -9.77 -24.02
CA GLY A 90 1.19 -10.78 -24.56
C GLY A 90 2.64 -10.61 -24.07
N GLY A 91 2.83 -10.05 -22.87
CA GLY A 91 4.14 -9.77 -22.26
C GLY A 91 4.83 -8.50 -22.76
N MET A 92 4.18 -7.72 -23.64
CA MET A 92 4.67 -6.42 -24.09
C MET A 92 4.00 -5.31 -23.27
N LEU A 93 4.77 -4.33 -22.80
CA LEU A 93 4.22 -3.17 -22.10
C LEU A 93 3.31 -2.38 -23.06
N ASP A 94 2.07 -2.17 -22.63
CA ASP A 94 1.09 -1.36 -23.34
C ASP A 94 0.94 0.01 -22.68
N GLU A 95 0.69 0.03 -21.36
CA GLU A 95 0.47 1.25 -20.57
C GLU A 95 1.14 1.16 -19.19
N THR A 96 1.44 2.30 -18.58
CA THR A 96 1.82 2.38 -17.17
C THR A 96 0.91 3.36 -16.45
N LEU A 97 0.25 2.89 -15.41
CA LEU A 97 -0.54 3.73 -14.53
C LEU A 97 0.31 4.13 -13.34
N ASP A 98 0.46 5.44 -13.14
CA ASP A 98 1.29 5.99 -12.08
C ASP A 98 0.42 6.39 -10.89
N LEU A 99 0.62 5.77 -9.74
CA LEU A 99 -0.01 6.22 -8.50
C LEU A 99 0.62 7.55 -8.07
N THR A 100 -0.22 8.52 -7.77
CA THR A 100 0.24 9.84 -7.34
C THR A 100 0.81 9.82 -5.92
N GLN A 101 1.25 11.00 -5.44
CA GLN A 101 1.67 11.21 -4.05
C GLN A 101 0.51 11.44 -3.08
N ASN A 102 -0.74 11.18 -3.49
CA ASN A 102 -1.92 11.41 -2.65
C ASN A 102 -1.87 10.59 -1.36
N ALA A 103 -2.34 11.17 -0.26
CA ALA A 103 -2.32 10.55 1.06
C ALA A 103 -3.21 9.30 1.17
N ILE A 104 -4.17 9.10 0.26
CA ILE A 104 -4.94 7.84 0.24
C ILE A 104 -4.03 6.61 0.11
N TRP A 105 -2.87 6.75 -0.54
CA TRP A 105 -1.93 5.66 -0.78
C TRP A 105 -0.89 5.48 0.33
N SER A 106 -0.86 6.33 1.37
CA SER A 106 0.26 6.36 2.31
C SER A 106 0.20 5.31 3.42
N ASP A 107 -0.98 4.74 3.68
CA ASP A 107 -1.19 3.82 4.80
C ASP A 107 -2.32 2.83 4.52
N LEU A 108 -2.08 1.91 3.59
CA LEU A 108 -3.05 0.89 3.21
C LEU A 108 -2.98 -0.30 4.16
N ARG A 109 -4.11 -0.65 4.75
CA ARG A 109 -4.26 -1.80 5.64
C ARG A 109 -4.33 -3.11 4.85
N SER A 110 -3.80 -4.17 5.43
CA SER A 110 -3.89 -5.51 4.85
C SER A 110 -5.36 -5.94 4.68
N GLY A 111 -5.68 -6.61 3.58
CA GLY A 111 -7.05 -7.00 3.20
C GLY A 111 -7.89 -5.88 2.57
N THR A 112 -7.28 -4.71 2.29
CA THR A 112 -7.89 -3.67 1.46
C THR A 112 -8.03 -4.14 0.02
N ILE A 113 -9.21 -3.97 -0.56
CA ILE A 113 -9.45 -4.17 -1.99
C ILE A 113 -9.29 -2.83 -2.69
N ILE A 114 -8.40 -2.77 -3.67
CA ILE A 114 -8.22 -1.59 -4.53
C ILE A 114 -8.73 -1.95 -5.91
N THR A 115 -9.78 -1.27 -6.35
CA THR A 115 -10.28 -1.39 -7.71
C THR A 115 -9.79 -0.21 -8.54
N VAL A 116 -9.33 -0.50 -9.76
CA VAL A 116 -9.00 0.51 -10.76
C VAL A 116 -9.92 0.28 -11.94
N ALA A 117 -10.67 1.32 -12.33
CA ALA A 117 -11.72 1.19 -13.34
C ALA A 117 -11.78 2.41 -14.26
N GLU A 118 -12.12 2.20 -15.53
CA GLU A 118 -12.26 3.31 -16.49
C GLU A 118 -13.52 4.15 -16.20
N ASP A 119 -14.66 3.48 -16.03
CA ASP A 119 -15.98 4.13 -16.06
C ASP A 119 -16.66 4.26 -14.68
N VAL A 120 -16.00 3.80 -13.62
CA VAL A 120 -16.51 3.95 -12.24
C VAL A 120 -15.81 5.13 -11.55
N PRO A 121 -16.55 6.16 -11.09
CA PRO A 121 -15.96 7.29 -10.38
C PRO A 121 -15.20 6.85 -9.13
N SER A 122 -14.12 7.56 -8.82
CA SER A 122 -13.30 7.23 -7.65
C SER A 122 -14.12 7.25 -6.35
N ASP A 123 -13.94 6.21 -5.54
CA ASP A 123 -14.41 6.13 -4.17
C ASP A 123 -13.21 6.10 -3.23
N ILE A 124 -13.14 7.12 -2.37
CA ILE A 124 -12.01 7.43 -1.50
C ILE A 124 -12.50 7.50 -0.04
N SER A 125 -13.66 6.92 0.27
CA SER A 125 -14.19 6.91 1.66
C SER A 125 -13.44 5.98 2.61
N TYR A 126 -12.48 5.21 2.07
CA TYR A 126 -11.60 4.27 2.76
C TYR A 126 -11.40 4.55 4.25
N ASN A 127 -11.94 3.65 5.06
CA ASN A 127 -11.86 3.71 6.51
C ASN A 127 -12.01 2.30 7.11
N PRO A 128 -10.91 1.53 7.18
CA PRO A 128 -10.92 0.17 7.73
C PRO A 128 -11.46 0.07 9.15
N GLU A 129 -11.21 1.09 9.99
CA GLU A 129 -11.71 1.15 11.37
C GLU A 129 -13.24 1.25 11.43
N ALA A 130 -13.85 1.89 10.43
CA ALA A 130 -15.30 1.95 10.26
C ALA A 130 -15.88 0.79 9.43
N GLY A 131 -15.03 -0.15 9.01
CA GLY A 131 -15.42 -1.31 8.20
C GLY A 131 -15.45 -1.06 6.69
N ASP A 132 -14.96 0.08 6.22
CA ASP A 132 -14.80 0.38 4.80
C ASP A 132 -13.38 0.04 4.33
N TRP A 133 -13.25 -1.13 3.67
CA TRP A 133 -11.98 -1.73 3.24
C TRP A 133 -11.74 -1.58 1.74
N TRP A 134 -12.48 -0.69 1.09
CA TRP A 134 -12.49 -0.58 -0.36
C TRP A 134 -12.02 0.80 -0.81
N ILE A 135 -11.24 0.82 -1.88
CA ILE A 135 -10.88 2.01 -2.64
C ILE A 135 -11.23 1.72 -4.08
N ASN A 136 -11.92 2.64 -4.75
CA ASN A 136 -11.98 2.66 -6.21
C ASN A 136 -11.27 3.90 -6.73
N VAL A 137 -10.41 3.75 -7.73
CA VAL A 137 -9.82 4.88 -8.44
C VAL A 137 -10.13 4.82 -9.92
N GLN A 138 -10.63 5.92 -10.43
CA GLN A 138 -10.93 6.04 -11.84
C GLN A 138 -9.66 6.26 -12.65
N ALA A 139 -9.41 5.40 -13.63
CA ALA A 139 -8.31 5.49 -14.59
C ALA A 139 -8.87 5.68 -16.00
N LYS A 140 -9.15 6.94 -16.37
CA LYS A 140 -9.75 7.30 -17.66
C LYS A 140 -8.90 8.35 -18.37
N ASP A 141 -8.84 8.27 -19.71
CA ASP A 141 -8.22 9.34 -20.52
C ASP A 141 -8.89 10.69 -20.23
N GLY A 142 -8.08 11.67 -19.80
CA GLY A 142 -8.55 12.99 -19.41
C GLY A 142 -9.23 13.09 -18.04
N ALA A 143 -9.11 12.06 -17.18
CA ALA A 143 -9.40 12.20 -15.76
C ALA A 143 -8.53 13.30 -15.10
N ASP A 144 -8.90 13.74 -13.90
CA ASP A 144 -8.19 14.84 -13.22
C ASP A 144 -6.77 14.48 -12.76
N GLY A 145 -6.41 13.18 -12.80
CA GLY A 145 -5.10 12.68 -12.42
C GLY A 145 -4.82 12.78 -10.91
N LEU A 146 -5.84 12.96 -10.06
CA LEU A 146 -5.64 13.27 -8.64
C LEU A 146 -5.07 12.10 -7.82
N TYR A 147 -5.45 10.87 -8.20
CA TYR A 147 -5.07 9.65 -7.49
C TYR A 147 -4.15 8.78 -8.33
N MET A 148 -4.36 8.76 -9.64
CA MET A 148 -3.62 7.98 -10.62
C MET A 148 -3.52 8.76 -11.93
N GLU A 149 -2.36 8.71 -12.58
CA GLU A 149 -2.15 9.23 -13.93
C GLU A 149 -2.20 8.06 -14.93
N ALA A 150 -3.00 8.22 -15.98
CA ALA A 150 -3.17 7.24 -17.05
C ALA A 150 -3.36 7.96 -18.39
N SER A 151 -2.74 7.47 -19.47
CA SER A 151 -3.03 7.97 -20.83
C SER A 151 -4.03 7.11 -21.61
N SER A 152 -4.20 5.87 -21.17
CA SER A 152 -5.21 4.91 -21.58
C SER A 152 -5.40 3.91 -20.44
N PHE A 153 -6.40 3.04 -20.52
CA PHE A 153 -6.61 2.00 -19.51
C PHE A 153 -7.13 0.70 -20.14
N PRO A 154 -6.33 0.03 -20.98
CA PRO A 154 -6.76 -1.19 -21.65
C PRO A 154 -6.73 -2.39 -20.69
N VAL A 155 -7.91 -2.99 -20.44
CA VAL A 155 -8.04 -4.32 -19.83
C VAL A 155 -8.77 -5.22 -20.83
N SER A 156 -8.29 -6.45 -21.06
CA SER A 156 -8.83 -7.28 -22.15
C SER A 156 -8.65 -8.78 -21.94
N SER A 157 -9.30 -9.57 -22.80
CA SER A 157 -9.14 -11.02 -22.91
C SER A 157 -7.99 -11.44 -23.84
N SER A 158 -7.03 -10.56 -24.13
CA SER A 158 -6.00 -10.77 -25.17
C SER A 158 -4.62 -11.04 -24.58
N ASN A 159 -4.51 -11.97 -23.63
CA ASN A 159 -3.30 -12.20 -22.82
C ASN A 159 -2.90 -10.96 -21.99
N TRP A 160 -3.89 -10.33 -21.35
CA TRP A 160 -3.65 -9.19 -20.47
C TRP A 160 -2.94 -9.62 -19.19
N GLN A 161 -1.98 -8.81 -18.75
CA GLN A 161 -1.15 -9.05 -17.58
C GLN A 161 -0.86 -7.75 -16.84
N LEU A 162 -0.72 -7.85 -15.52
CA LEU A 162 -0.34 -6.75 -14.64
C LEU A 162 1.01 -7.00 -13.97
N ARG A 163 1.92 -6.02 -14.05
CA ARG A 163 3.15 -5.98 -13.23
C ARG A 163 3.17 -4.74 -12.34
N ILE A 164 3.40 -4.95 -11.05
CA ILE A 164 3.40 -3.91 -10.03
C ILE A 164 4.84 -3.60 -9.64
N ARG A 165 5.22 -2.32 -9.71
CA ARG A 165 6.53 -1.83 -9.28
C ARG A 165 6.37 -0.78 -8.20
N ASN A 166 7.24 -0.81 -7.19
CA ASN A 166 7.29 0.26 -6.19
C ASN A 166 7.85 1.56 -6.78
N ALA A 167 7.83 2.64 -5.99
CA ALA A 167 8.34 3.96 -6.40
C ALA A 167 9.83 3.99 -6.80
N ALA A 168 10.63 3.00 -6.38
CA ALA A 168 12.02 2.85 -6.81
C ALA A 168 12.16 2.06 -8.13
N GLY A 169 11.05 1.59 -8.69
CA GLY A 169 10.98 0.76 -9.89
C GLY A 169 11.24 -0.74 -9.66
N ALA A 170 11.39 -1.19 -8.41
CA ALA A 170 11.55 -2.61 -8.12
C ALA A 170 10.21 -3.34 -8.27
N ILE A 171 10.23 -4.51 -8.91
CA ILE A 171 9.03 -5.35 -9.09
C ILE A 171 8.63 -5.90 -7.72
N VAL A 172 7.39 -5.62 -7.34
CA VAL A 172 6.76 -6.11 -6.11
C VAL A 172 5.91 -7.35 -6.41
N PHE A 173 5.19 -7.32 -7.54
CA PHE A 173 4.37 -8.44 -7.98
C PHE A 173 4.27 -8.47 -9.51
N GLY A 174 4.02 -9.65 -10.07
CA GLY A 174 3.78 -9.83 -11.50
C GLY A 174 5.02 -9.97 -12.40
N PRO A 175 4.81 -10.08 -13.73
CA PRO A 175 3.51 -10.02 -14.40
C PRO A 175 2.60 -11.18 -13.97
N ALA A 176 1.33 -10.89 -13.68
CA ALA A 176 0.27 -11.84 -13.36
C ALA A 176 -0.91 -11.61 -14.30
N GLY A 177 -1.65 -12.66 -14.66
CA GLY A 177 -2.70 -12.59 -15.67
C GLY A 177 -2.60 -13.73 -16.68
N GLU A 178 -3.34 -13.62 -17.78
CA GLU A 178 -3.37 -14.66 -18.81
C GLU A 178 -2.00 -14.76 -19.51
N GLY A 179 -1.56 -15.99 -19.75
CA GLY A 179 -0.22 -16.29 -20.28
C GLY A 179 0.84 -16.49 -19.19
N ILE A 180 0.51 -16.20 -17.93
CA ILE A 180 1.33 -16.50 -16.76
C ILE A 180 0.70 -17.63 -15.95
N SER A 181 -0.48 -17.37 -15.37
CA SER A 181 -1.34 -18.34 -14.71
C SER A 181 -2.75 -17.75 -14.65
N PRO A 182 -3.74 -18.31 -15.38
CA PRO A 182 -3.58 -19.46 -16.27
C PRO A 182 -2.72 -19.13 -17.50
N THR A 183 -2.13 -20.16 -18.12
CA THR A 183 -1.26 -19.98 -19.30
C THR A 183 -2.03 -19.60 -20.58
N SER A 184 -3.35 -19.80 -20.57
CA SER A 184 -4.32 -19.39 -21.58
C SER A 184 -5.71 -19.74 -21.03
N GLY A 185 -6.76 -19.10 -21.51
CA GLY A 185 -8.13 -19.57 -21.24
C GLY A 185 -9.13 -18.44 -21.10
N VAL A 186 -8.67 -17.30 -20.60
CA VAL A 186 -9.50 -16.14 -20.28
C VAL A 186 -10.09 -15.53 -21.55
N GLY A 187 -11.36 -15.84 -21.81
CA GLY A 187 -12.13 -15.38 -22.96
C GLY A 187 -12.82 -14.02 -22.76
N ASP A 188 -13.41 -13.53 -23.85
CA ASP A 188 -14.14 -12.26 -23.94
C ASP A 188 -15.52 -12.26 -23.26
N THR A 189 -15.84 -13.34 -22.54
CA THR A 189 -17.07 -13.49 -21.74
C THR A 189 -16.77 -13.89 -20.31
N GLU A 190 -15.52 -13.79 -19.88
CA GLU A 190 -15.02 -14.34 -18.62
C GLU A 190 -14.36 -13.26 -17.78
N ILE A 191 -14.09 -13.60 -16.54
CA ILE A 191 -13.24 -12.85 -15.63
C ILE A 191 -12.05 -13.72 -15.26
N PHE A 192 -10.93 -13.08 -15.06
CA PHE A 192 -9.82 -13.70 -14.36
C PHE A 192 -10.02 -13.47 -12.88
N ARG A 193 -9.83 -14.49 -12.05
CA ARG A 193 -9.86 -14.34 -10.60
C ARG A 193 -8.85 -15.23 -9.91
N LEU A 194 -8.32 -14.77 -8.79
CA LEU A 194 -7.74 -15.64 -7.78
C LEU A 194 -8.87 -16.50 -7.17
N GLU A 195 -8.63 -17.77 -6.88
CA GLU A 195 -9.54 -18.71 -6.21
C GLU A 195 -8.95 -19.29 -4.90
N GLU A 196 -8.15 -18.48 -4.22
CA GLU A 196 -7.58 -18.77 -2.91
C GLU A 196 -7.65 -17.53 -2.00
N ASP A 197 -7.70 -17.75 -0.69
CA ASP A 197 -7.63 -16.67 0.29
C ASP A 197 -6.27 -15.95 0.13
N PRO A 198 -6.27 -14.63 -0.11
CA PRO A 198 -5.04 -13.88 -0.34
C PRO A 198 -4.11 -13.94 0.85
N ASP A 199 -2.83 -14.26 0.60
CA ASP A 199 -1.77 -14.14 1.59
C ASP A 199 -0.41 -13.81 0.94
N GLY A 200 0.62 -13.69 1.77
CA GLY A 200 1.98 -13.39 1.31
C GLY A 200 2.66 -14.52 0.52
N THR A 201 2.05 -15.69 0.42
CA THR A 201 2.59 -16.83 -0.34
C THR A 201 2.10 -16.87 -1.78
N ILE A 202 1.03 -16.14 -2.11
CA ILE A 202 0.52 -16.02 -3.47
C ILE A 202 1.58 -15.41 -4.39
N THR A 203 1.78 -16.04 -5.55
CA THR A 203 2.70 -15.59 -6.58
C THR A 203 1.97 -15.45 -7.90
N PRO A 204 2.53 -14.74 -8.90
CA PRO A 204 1.93 -14.70 -10.24
C PRO A 204 1.75 -16.06 -10.92
N TYR A 205 2.44 -17.10 -10.43
CA TYR A 205 2.40 -18.47 -10.94
C TYR A 205 1.55 -19.41 -10.06
N SER A 206 0.81 -18.89 -9.08
CA SER A 206 -0.12 -19.70 -8.29
C SER A 206 -1.15 -20.35 -9.23
N ASN A 207 -1.48 -21.62 -8.99
CA ASN A 207 -2.42 -22.37 -9.84
C ASN A 207 -3.87 -22.02 -9.53
N ASP A 208 -4.08 -21.18 -8.52
CA ASP A 208 -5.37 -20.78 -7.99
C ASP A 208 -5.96 -19.61 -8.79
N TYR A 209 -5.22 -19.04 -9.75
CA TYR A 209 -5.80 -18.14 -10.73
C TYR A 209 -6.57 -18.92 -11.80
N ASP A 210 -7.84 -18.58 -12.00
CA ASP A 210 -8.74 -19.28 -12.92
C ASP A 210 -9.60 -18.32 -13.76
N ASP A 211 -10.21 -18.86 -14.81
CA ASP A 211 -11.17 -18.19 -15.68
C ASP A 211 -12.62 -18.44 -15.21
N GLY A 212 -13.16 -17.51 -14.44
CA GLY A 212 -14.55 -17.55 -14.00
C GLY A 212 -15.50 -17.00 -15.06
N SER A 213 -16.61 -17.67 -15.33
CA SER A 213 -17.70 -17.10 -16.15
C SER A 213 -19.00 -16.92 -15.37
N ASP A 214 -19.15 -17.57 -14.22
CA ASP A 214 -20.42 -17.69 -13.52
C ASP A 214 -20.79 -16.45 -12.69
N PHE A 215 -19.79 -15.72 -12.18
CA PHE A 215 -19.97 -14.59 -11.28
C PHE A 215 -18.72 -13.71 -11.20
N SER A 216 -18.91 -12.42 -10.94
CA SER A 216 -17.86 -11.43 -10.73
C SER A 216 -18.19 -10.52 -9.54
N THR A 217 -17.19 -9.87 -8.95
CA THR A 217 -17.24 -9.28 -7.61
C THR A 217 -16.66 -7.88 -7.51
N PHE A 218 -16.90 -7.00 -8.48
CA PHE A 218 -16.38 -5.63 -8.44
C PHE A 218 -16.54 -4.95 -7.06
N GLY A 219 -15.41 -4.53 -6.49
CA GLY A 219 -15.22 -3.92 -5.18
C GLY A 219 -15.44 -4.85 -3.98
N SER A 220 -15.44 -6.17 -4.16
CA SER A 220 -15.81 -7.15 -3.14
C SER A 220 -14.94 -8.41 -3.18
N PRO A 221 -14.85 -9.17 -2.07
CA PRO A 221 -14.16 -10.45 -2.08
C PRO A 221 -14.77 -11.40 -3.10
N ASN A 222 -13.91 -12.10 -3.82
CA ASN A 222 -14.29 -13.07 -4.85
C ASN A 222 -15.12 -14.25 -4.28
N ARG A 223 -15.87 -14.95 -5.16
CA ARG A 223 -16.91 -15.91 -4.73
C ARG A 223 -16.77 -17.32 -5.32
N TRP A 224 -15.75 -18.07 -4.90
CA TRP A 224 -15.59 -19.52 -5.16
C TRP A 224 -15.93 -20.41 -3.94
N GLY A 225 -16.82 -19.92 -3.07
CA GLY A 225 -16.95 -20.38 -1.68
C GLY A 225 -16.94 -19.24 -0.66
N SER A 226 -16.68 -18.02 -1.15
CA SER A 226 -16.39 -16.76 -0.45
C SER A 226 -14.93 -16.70 -0.02
N GLN A 227 -14.14 -15.90 -0.75
CA GLN A 227 -12.80 -15.46 -0.35
C GLN A 227 -12.86 -14.87 1.05
N ASP A 228 -12.01 -15.35 1.94
CA ASP A 228 -11.90 -14.87 3.31
C ASP A 228 -10.69 -13.92 3.43
N LEU A 229 -10.97 -12.71 3.89
CA LEU A 229 -9.96 -11.68 4.16
C LEU A 229 -9.77 -11.45 5.66
N ALA A 230 -10.42 -12.22 6.53
CA ALA A 230 -10.39 -12.00 7.98
C ALA A 230 -8.97 -12.08 8.56
N ASP A 231 -8.15 -13.00 8.05
CA ASP A 231 -6.75 -13.15 8.49
C ASP A 231 -5.86 -11.98 8.05
N LEU A 232 -6.23 -11.26 6.98
CA LEU A 232 -5.56 -10.04 6.55
C LEU A 232 -6.11 -8.80 7.27
N ARG A 233 -7.43 -8.75 7.46
CA ARG A 233 -8.16 -7.64 8.10
C ARG A 233 -8.09 -7.73 9.63
N VAL A 234 -6.91 -8.03 10.14
CA VAL A 234 -6.62 -7.86 11.55
C VAL A 234 -6.57 -6.36 11.80
N VAL A 235 -7.72 -5.79 12.16
CA VAL A 235 -7.75 -4.49 12.81
C VAL A 235 -7.11 -4.70 14.17
N GLU A 236 -5.84 -4.33 14.31
CA GLU A 236 -5.19 -4.27 15.61
C GLU A 236 -6.14 -3.57 16.62
N PRO A 237 -6.49 -4.21 17.74
CA PRO A 237 -7.55 -3.70 18.60
C PRO A 237 -7.09 -2.42 19.30
N VAL A 238 -7.73 -1.29 18.93
CA VAL A 238 -7.67 0.05 19.56
C VAL A 238 -6.30 0.72 19.53
N ALA A 239 -6.26 1.91 18.93
CA ALA A 239 -5.09 2.77 18.76
C ALA A 239 -4.18 2.77 19.99
N ALA A 240 -2.94 2.30 19.79
CA ALA A 240 -1.86 2.56 20.71
C ALA A 240 -1.73 4.09 20.88
N SER A 241 -1.47 4.52 22.10
CA SER A 241 -1.38 5.92 22.50
C SER A 241 -0.01 6.20 23.09
N ILE A 242 0.43 7.44 22.90
CA ILE A 242 1.55 8.06 23.59
C ILE A 242 0.99 9.34 24.19
N ALA A 243 1.39 9.67 25.42
CA ALA A 243 1.08 10.93 26.08
C ALA A 243 2.38 11.55 26.61
N LEU A 244 2.77 12.71 26.10
CA LEU A 244 3.91 13.46 26.59
C LEU A 244 3.52 14.15 27.91
N ILE A 245 4.30 13.89 28.96
CA ILE A 245 4.02 14.37 30.32
C ILE A 245 4.87 15.58 30.66
N ASP A 246 6.13 15.61 30.22
CA ASP A 246 7.09 16.69 30.55
C ASP A 246 8.24 16.72 29.51
N PRO A 247 8.72 17.89 29.07
CA PRO A 247 8.09 19.20 29.22
C PRO A 247 6.77 19.25 28.43
N ASN A 248 5.76 19.91 28.98
CA ASN A 248 4.43 19.98 28.37
C ASN A 248 3.93 21.42 28.16
N GLY A 249 4.74 22.43 28.51
CA GLY A 249 4.52 23.82 28.14
C GLY A 249 4.64 24.81 29.31
N GLY A 250 5.08 26.03 28.98
CA GLY A 250 5.27 27.12 29.95
C GLY A 250 6.54 27.03 30.80
N GLU A 251 7.34 25.96 30.68
CA GLU A 251 8.62 25.84 31.38
C GLU A 251 9.66 26.81 30.82
N SER A 252 10.68 27.12 31.63
CA SER A 252 11.87 27.87 31.20
C SER A 252 13.10 27.01 31.48
N LEU A 253 13.59 26.34 30.44
CA LEU A 253 14.71 25.42 30.51
C LEU A 253 16.02 26.16 30.24
N MET A 254 17.07 25.82 31.00
CA MET A 254 18.37 26.45 30.83
C MET A 254 19.19 25.69 29.78
N ALA A 255 19.72 26.40 28.79
CA ALA A 255 20.65 25.85 27.81
C ALA A 255 21.81 25.11 28.49
N GLY A 256 22.08 23.88 28.05
CA GLY A 256 23.13 23.02 28.58
C GLY A 256 22.80 22.29 29.89
N SER A 257 21.64 22.55 30.48
CA SER A 257 21.12 21.73 31.59
C SER A 257 20.63 20.37 31.10
N VAL A 258 20.49 19.41 32.01
CA VAL A 258 19.85 18.13 31.74
C VAL A 258 18.42 18.17 32.29
N THR A 259 17.45 17.95 31.41
CA THR A 259 16.01 17.94 31.72
C THR A 259 15.42 16.61 31.26
N PRO A 260 14.63 15.90 32.08
CA PRO A 260 13.99 14.68 31.63
C PRO A 260 12.85 15.01 30.65
N ILE A 261 12.75 14.26 29.56
CA ILE A 261 11.56 14.15 28.73
C ILE A 261 10.82 12.89 29.18
N GLN A 262 9.56 13.01 29.62
CA GLN A 262 8.76 11.93 30.18
C GLN A 262 7.48 11.73 29.37
N TRP A 263 7.13 10.48 29.12
CA TRP A 263 5.91 10.12 28.43
C TRP A 263 5.32 8.82 28.98
N GLU A 264 4.01 8.65 28.82
CA GLU A 264 3.32 7.39 28.98
C GLU A 264 2.96 6.83 27.60
N SER A 265 2.89 5.51 27.47
CA SER A 265 2.55 4.86 26.20
C SER A 265 1.96 3.48 26.43
N ASP A 266 1.20 3.00 25.46
CA ASP A 266 0.73 1.61 25.46
C ASP A 266 1.88 0.60 25.34
N GLU A 267 1.68 -0.59 25.93
CA GLU A 267 2.69 -1.67 25.97
C GLU A 267 3.10 -2.17 24.58
N ALA A 268 2.28 -1.93 23.55
CA ALA A 268 2.54 -2.31 22.17
C ALA A 268 3.66 -1.49 21.51
N ILE A 269 4.05 -0.34 22.10
CA ILE A 269 5.05 0.56 21.51
C ILE A 269 6.44 0.18 22.05
N GLU A 270 7.21 -0.55 21.25
CA GLU A 270 8.55 -1.02 21.66
C GLU A 270 9.64 0.07 21.54
N GLN A 271 9.47 1.00 20.61
CA GLN A 271 10.45 2.05 20.32
C GLN A 271 9.77 3.38 19.99
N VAL A 272 10.29 4.46 20.55
CA VAL A 272 9.86 5.83 20.22
C VAL A 272 10.96 6.60 19.49
N LEU A 273 10.60 7.75 18.90
CA LEU A 273 11.48 8.80 18.41
C LEU A 273 11.16 10.08 19.18
N ILE A 274 12.19 10.76 19.66
CA ILE A 274 12.05 12.02 20.39
C ILE A 274 12.68 13.16 19.58
N GLU A 275 11.91 14.20 19.34
CA GLU A 275 12.31 15.38 18.59
C GLU A 275 11.95 16.65 19.36
N PHE A 276 12.70 17.72 19.10
CA PHE A 276 12.39 19.05 19.60
C PHE A 276 12.34 20.07 18.45
N SER A 277 11.58 21.13 18.65
CA SER A 277 11.52 22.30 17.79
C SER A 277 11.90 23.53 18.60
N PHE A 278 12.50 24.53 17.97
CA PHE A 278 12.76 25.85 18.56
C PHE A 278 12.05 26.98 17.80
N ASP A 279 11.22 26.65 16.81
CA ASP A 279 10.56 27.57 15.88
C ASP A 279 9.04 27.34 15.79
N GLY A 280 8.42 26.89 16.89
CA GLY A 280 6.98 26.68 16.98
C GLY A 280 6.48 25.51 16.14
N GLY A 281 7.33 24.51 15.89
CA GLY A 281 7.00 23.31 15.13
C GLY A 281 7.21 23.41 13.61
N ALA A 282 7.81 24.50 13.12
CA ALA A 282 8.11 24.66 11.69
C ALA A 282 9.27 23.75 11.24
N SER A 283 10.23 23.47 12.13
CA SER A 283 11.25 22.45 11.96
C SER A 283 11.44 21.63 13.24
N TRP A 284 11.80 20.36 13.06
CA TRP A 284 12.00 19.39 14.13
C TRP A 284 13.39 18.78 14.02
N MET A 285 14.04 18.60 15.16
CA MET A 285 15.39 18.05 15.29
C MET A 285 15.38 16.90 16.28
N ALA A 286 15.99 15.77 15.93
CA ALA A 286 16.17 14.65 16.84
C ALA A 286 17.04 15.05 18.05
N VAL A 287 16.71 14.50 19.21
CA VAL A 287 17.52 14.67 20.43
C VAL A 287 18.89 13.98 20.31
N PHE A 288 19.87 14.46 21.08
CA PHE A 288 21.21 13.87 21.14
C PHE A 288 21.62 13.60 22.59
N PRO A 289 22.11 12.38 22.92
CA PRO A 289 22.29 11.21 22.04
C PRO A 289 20.94 10.62 21.56
N PRO A 290 20.88 9.88 20.43
CA PRO A 290 19.63 9.28 19.99
C PRO A 290 18.98 8.44 21.10
N ASN A 291 17.67 8.58 21.28
CA ASN A 291 16.92 7.77 22.22
C ASN A 291 16.88 6.30 21.73
N LEU A 292 16.84 5.34 22.65
CA LEU A 292 16.84 3.91 22.34
C LEU A 292 15.68 3.22 23.05
N GLY A 293 14.83 2.53 22.28
CA GLY A 293 13.65 1.83 22.79
C GLY A 293 12.56 2.78 23.32
N ASN A 294 11.71 2.26 24.19
CA ASN A 294 10.64 2.99 24.85
C ASN A 294 10.73 2.80 26.38
N SER A 295 11.42 3.71 27.06
CA SER A 295 11.63 3.67 28.52
C SER A 295 10.63 4.52 29.32
N GLY A 296 9.75 5.29 28.66
CA GLY A 296 8.90 6.32 29.29
C GLY A 296 9.65 7.55 29.81
N LEU A 297 10.98 7.59 29.67
CA LEU A 297 11.84 8.67 30.14
C LEU A 297 13.14 8.75 29.32
N TYR A 298 13.56 9.97 29.00
CA TYR A 298 14.81 10.28 28.31
C TYR A 298 15.49 11.50 28.93
N GLU A 299 16.76 11.38 29.33
CA GLU A 299 17.55 12.47 29.91
C GLU A 299 18.07 13.40 28.81
N TRP A 300 17.39 14.52 28.57
CA TRP A 300 17.69 15.44 27.49
C TRP A 300 18.68 16.52 27.90
N THR A 301 19.80 16.62 27.20
CA THR A 301 20.70 17.78 27.32
C THR A 301 20.15 18.92 26.47
N VAL A 302 19.63 19.95 27.13
CA VAL A 302 18.95 21.08 26.48
C VAL A 302 19.93 21.80 25.54
N PRO A 303 19.62 21.95 24.25
CA PRO A 303 20.51 22.55 23.28
C PRO A 303 20.73 24.04 23.55
N PRO A 304 21.86 24.62 23.09
CA PRO A 304 22.19 26.03 23.31
C PRO A 304 21.45 26.94 22.32
N VAL A 305 20.12 26.96 22.40
CA VAL A 305 19.22 27.85 21.64
C VAL A 305 18.58 28.86 22.59
N ASP A 306 18.12 29.98 22.05
CA ASP A 306 17.40 31.03 22.79
C ASP A 306 16.07 31.27 22.08
N SER A 307 15.00 30.70 22.63
CA SER A 307 13.66 30.73 22.01
C SER A 307 12.55 30.51 23.03
N GLU A 308 11.45 31.23 22.88
CA GLU A 308 10.20 31.09 23.64
C GLU A 308 9.15 30.23 22.90
N GLN A 309 9.53 29.62 21.78
CA GLN A 309 8.64 28.84 20.91
C GLN A 309 9.13 27.40 20.77
N CYS A 310 9.69 26.83 21.84
CA CYS A 310 10.18 25.46 21.82
C CYS A 310 9.04 24.46 22.05
N LEU A 311 9.11 23.32 21.37
CA LEU A 311 8.19 22.19 21.51
C LEU A 311 8.98 20.89 21.58
N VAL A 312 8.41 19.86 22.20
CA VAL A 312 8.92 18.47 22.18
C VAL A 312 7.83 17.56 21.63
N ARG A 313 8.23 16.55 20.86
CA ARG A 313 7.35 15.51 20.32
C ARG A 313 7.94 14.14 20.61
N VAL A 314 7.09 13.21 21.00
CA VAL A 314 7.41 11.78 21.13
C VAL A 314 6.49 11.01 20.19
N SER A 315 7.05 10.21 19.29
CA SER A 315 6.30 9.40 18.33
C SER A 315 6.71 7.95 18.37
N SER A 316 5.82 7.02 18.02
CA SER A 316 6.21 5.63 17.77
C SER A 316 7.18 5.57 16.58
N ALA A 317 8.18 4.69 16.65
CA ALA A 317 9.15 4.50 15.57
C ALA A 317 8.62 3.63 14.42
N THR A 318 7.52 2.91 14.64
CA THR A 318 6.91 1.99 13.66
C THR A 318 5.47 2.35 13.31
N GLN A 319 4.79 3.12 14.16
CA GLN A 319 3.40 3.56 13.96
C GLN A 319 3.35 5.09 13.96
N PHE A 320 3.70 5.73 12.84
CA PHE A 320 3.96 7.17 12.78
C PHE A 320 2.74 8.07 13.08
N SER A 321 1.52 7.55 13.00
CA SER A 321 0.30 8.25 13.41
C SER A 321 0.11 8.32 14.93
N VAL A 322 0.88 7.53 15.70
CA VAL A 322 0.87 7.51 17.16
C VAL A 322 1.99 8.40 17.68
N TYR A 323 1.63 9.61 18.10
CA TYR A 323 2.55 10.57 18.68
C TYR A 323 1.83 11.52 19.62
N ASP A 324 2.60 12.21 20.45
CA ASP A 324 2.13 13.35 21.22
C ASP A 324 3.16 14.48 21.19
N THR A 325 2.67 15.71 21.29
CA THR A 325 3.47 16.94 21.27
C THR A 325 3.11 17.77 22.49
N SER A 326 4.08 18.49 23.05
CA SER A 326 3.85 19.35 24.22
C SER A 326 2.66 20.29 23.99
N ASP A 327 1.74 20.34 24.95
CA ASP A 327 0.46 21.07 24.85
C ASP A 327 0.65 22.56 24.58
N GLU A 328 1.67 23.17 25.17
CA GLU A 328 2.06 24.56 24.93
C GLU A 328 3.56 24.70 24.67
N ALA A 329 3.96 25.86 24.16
CA ALA A 329 5.37 26.18 23.99
C ALA A 329 6.07 26.38 25.34
N PHE A 330 7.31 25.95 25.43
CA PHE A 330 8.22 26.28 26.52
C PHE A 330 9.37 27.16 26.02
N ALA A 331 10.10 27.77 26.96
CA ALA A 331 11.25 28.60 26.66
C ALA A 331 12.56 27.85 26.93
N ILE A 332 13.55 28.01 26.06
CA ILE A 332 14.95 27.72 26.37
C ILE A 332 15.68 29.05 26.50
N ILE A 333 16.29 29.28 27.66
CA ILE A 333 17.03 30.50 27.98
C ILE A 333 18.55 30.23 28.04
N PRO A 334 19.39 31.22 27.71
CA PRO A 334 20.84 31.09 27.83
C PRO A 334 21.28 30.75 29.25
N ALA A 335 22.34 29.94 29.39
CA ALA A 335 23.00 29.74 30.68
C ALA A 335 23.56 31.08 31.19
N GLU A 336 23.39 31.37 32.50
CA GLU A 336 23.98 32.56 33.10
C GLU A 336 25.50 32.57 32.86
N ALA A 337 26.01 33.65 32.28
CA ALA A 337 27.44 33.86 32.16
C ALA A 337 28.01 34.03 33.58
N PRO A 338 29.13 33.36 33.93
CA PRO A 338 29.73 33.56 35.25
C PRO A 338 30.07 35.05 35.43
N GLU A 339 29.64 35.64 36.56
CA GLU A 339 30.05 36.98 36.97
C GLU A 339 31.59 37.03 37.01
N GLN A 340 32.17 38.01 36.31
CA GLN A 340 33.62 38.21 36.18
C GLN A 340 34.27 38.69 37.48
#